data_AF-A0A1L9GUU6-F1
#
_entry.id   AF-A0A1L9GUU6-F1
#
_cell.length_a   1.000
_cell.length_b   1.000
_cell.length_c   1.000
_cell.angle_alpha   90.00
_cell.angle_beta   90.00
_cell.angle_gamma   90.00
#
_symmetry.space_group_name_H-M   'P 1'
#
loop_
_entity.id
_entity.type
_entity.pdbx_description
1 polymer ?
#
loop_
_entity_poly.entity_id
_entity_poly.type
_entity_poly.pdbx_seq_one_letter_code
_entity_poly.pdbx_strand_id
1 'polypeptide(L)'
;MKTAYGSLFVTVNDDESGAPFEVFATIGKAGGFFSAKSEAICRLASLALRSGIAVEDIIGQLKGIRGPMPSFGTNGTKIFSLPDAIAKVLERHSKGEQAQLELHTTSSAHASEPADPVMNIVSTASASMADYGYAPDCPSCGGVLEMGEGCQLCRSCGYSKC
;
A
#
# COMPACT_ATOMS: atom_id res chain seq x y z
N MET A 1 6.74 4.97 -4.25
CA MET A 1 7.76 4.14 -3.57
C MET A 1 7.66 2.69 -4.01
N LYS A 2 8.77 2.01 -4.32
CA LYS A 2 8.76 0.56 -4.60
C LYS A 2 8.59 -0.26 -3.32
N THR A 3 7.75 -1.30 -3.38
CA THR A 3 7.52 -2.28 -2.31
C THR A 3 7.56 -3.71 -2.89
N ALA A 4 7.50 -4.73 -2.03
CA ALA A 4 7.39 -6.13 -2.44
C ALA A 4 6.09 -6.45 -3.20
N TYR A 5 5.07 -5.61 -3.05
CA TYR A 5 3.73 -5.84 -3.58
C TYR A 5 3.40 -4.94 -4.78
N GLY A 6 4.37 -4.17 -5.25
CA GLY A 6 4.19 -3.22 -6.36
C GLY A 6 4.62 -1.79 -6.00
N SER A 7 4.31 -0.87 -6.88
CA SER A 7 4.57 0.56 -6.67
C SER A 7 3.48 1.16 -5.79
N LEU A 8 3.84 1.56 -4.57
CA LEU A 8 2.96 2.26 -3.65
C LEU A 8 3.04 3.77 -3.90
N PHE A 9 1.91 4.39 -4.20
CA PHE A 9 1.75 5.84 -4.28
C PHE A 9 1.06 6.28 -3.00
N VAL A 10 1.66 7.23 -2.28
CA VAL A 10 1.13 7.74 -1.02
C VAL A 10 0.99 9.24 -1.15
N THR A 11 -0.19 9.74 -0.83
CA THR A 11 -0.52 11.17 -0.80
C THR A 11 -0.75 11.56 0.65
N VAL A 12 -0.11 12.62 1.10
CA VAL A 12 -0.33 13.22 2.42
C VAL A 12 -0.86 14.63 2.18
N ASN A 13 -1.99 14.94 2.79
CA ASN A 13 -2.60 16.27 2.74
C ASN A 13 -2.39 16.95 4.08
N ASP A 14 -2.06 18.24 4.05
CA ASP A 14 -1.91 19.07 5.25
C ASP A 14 -3.17 19.88 5.55
N ASP A 15 -3.33 20.28 6.81
CA ASP A 15 -4.33 21.25 7.24
C ASP A 15 -3.87 22.70 6.98
N GLU A 16 -4.70 23.67 7.40
CA GLU A 16 -4.41 25.10 7.25
C GLU A 16 -3.14 25.56 7.98
N SER A 17 -2.69 24.81 8.98
CA SER A 17 -1.46 25.07 9.73
C SER A 17 -0.21 24.44 9.10
N GLY A 18 -0.39 23.65 8.04
CA GLY A 18 0.68 22.90 7.39
C GLY A 18 1.04 21.59 8.11
N ALA A 19 0.15 21.09 8.99
CA ALA A 19 0.32 19.81 9.67
C ALA A 19 -0.39 18.68 8.93
N PRO A 20 0.15 17.45 8.89
CA PRO A 20 -0.49 16.32 8.22
C PRO A 20 -1.90 16.05 8.76
N PHE A 21 -2.88 16.03 7.86
CA PHE A 21 -4.30 15.88 8.17
C PHE A 21 -4.90 14.57 7.65
N GLU A 22 -4.49 14.14 6.45
CA GLU A 22 -4.96 12.90 5.83
C GLU A 22 -3.85 12.20 5.05
N VAL A 23 -3.96 10.88 4.94
CA VAL A 23 -3.06 10.05 4.14
C VAL A 23 -3.85 9.03 3.32
N PHE A 24 -3.52 8.96 2.03
CA PHE A 24 -4.09 8.02 1.07
C PHE A 24 -2.98 7.19 0.44
N ALA A 25 -3.28 5.96 0.08
CA ALA A 25 -2.32 5.11 -0.61
C ALA A 25 -2.98 4.22 -1.65
N THR A 26 -2.33 4.11 -2.81
CA THR A 26 -2.74 3.25 -3.93
C THR A 26 -1.57 2.37 -4.35
N ILE A 27 -1.83 1.10 -4.64
CA ILE A 27 -0.82 0.16 -5.13
C ILE A 27 -1.02 -0.07 -6.62
N GLY A 28 -0.01 0.25 -7.43
CA GLY A 28 -0.02 0.00 -8.86
C GLY A 28 0.17 -1.49 -9.18
N LYS A 29 -0.63 -2.02 -10.11
CA LYS A 29 -0.60 -3.41 -10.62
C LYS A 29 -0.96 -4.52 -9.62
N ALA A 30 -1.33 -4.17 -8.39
CA ALA A 30 -1.86 -5.09 -7.39
C ALA A 30 -3.18 -4.53 -6.84
N GLY A 31 -4.30 -4.92 -7.47
CA GLY A 31 -5.63 -4.75 -6.89
C GLY A 31 -5.91 -5.79 -5.80
N GLY A 32 -7.06 -5.70 -5.13
CA GLY A 32 -7.53 -6.73 -4.20
C GLY A 32 -6.98 -6.60 -2.78
N PHE A 33 -6.41 -7.69 -2.24
CA PHE A 33 -6.06 -7.86 -0.83
C PHE A 33 -5.14 -6.76 -0.27
N PHE A 34 -4.09 -6.40 -1.01
CA PHE A 34 -3.15 -5.37 -0.57
C PHE A 34 -3.74 -3.97 -0.65
N SER A 35 -4.56 -3.70 -1.68
CA SER A 35 -5.28 -2.42 -1.81
C SER A 35 -6.24 -2.23 -0.64
N ALA A 36 -7.01 -3.27 -0.29
CA ALA A 36 -7.94 -3.22 0.85
C ALA A 36 -7.21 -2.99 2.19
N LYS A 37 -6.06 -3.62 2.40
CA LYS A 37 -5.23 -3.38 3.60
C LYS A 37 -4.66 -1.97 3.63
N SER A 38 -4.12 -1.49 2.52
CA SER A 38 -3.61 -0.12 2.39
C SER A 38 -4.72 0.90 2.67
N GLU A 39 -5.91 0.69 2.11
CA GLU A 39 -7.06 1.56 2.36
C GLU A 39 -7.45 1.56 3.84
N ALA A 40 -7.56 0.38 4.48
CA ALA A 40 -7.89 0.29 5.88
C ALA A 40 -6.88 1.03 6.77
N ILE A 41 -5.57 0.86 6.51
CA ILE A 41 -4.51 1.57 7.22
C ILE A 41 -4.63 3.08 7.03
N CYS A 42 -4.78 3.54 5.79
CA CYS A 42 -4.93 4.95 5.46
C CYS A 42 -6.17 5.59 6.10
N ARG A 43 -7.30 4.89 6.12
CA ARG A 43 -8.54 5.38 6.76
C ARG A 43 -8.38 5.53 8.27
N LEU A 44 -7.77 4.55 8.93
CA LEU A 44 -7.51 4.61 10.37
C LEU A 44 -6.45 5.67 10.72
N ALA A 45 -5.38 5.77 9.94
CA ALA A 45 -4.36 6.80 10.12
C ALA A 45 -4.94 8.21 9.92
N SER A 46 -5.74 8.41 8.86
CA SER A 46 -6.42 9.68 8.61
C SER A 46 -7.44 10.00 9.71
N LEU A 47 -8.17 9.02 10.21
CA LEU A 47 -9.05 9.22 11.36
C LEU A 47 -8.28 9.67 12.61
N ALA A 48 -7.11 9.06 12.87
CA ALA A 48 -6.25 9.43 13.99
C ALA A 48 -5.72 10.87 13.87
N LEU A 49 -5.21 11.25 12.68
CA LEU A 49 -4.74 12.61 12.39
C LEU A 49 -5.86 13.64 12.60
N ARG A 50 -7.04 13.40 12.01
CA ARG A 50 -8.22 14.28 12.19
C ARG A 50 -8.72 14.36 13.63
N SER A 51 -8.37 13.38 14.47
CA SER A 51 -8.69 13.37 15.90
C SER A 51 -7.65 14.10 16.76
N GLY A 52 -6.66 14.75 16.15
CA GLY A 52 -5.62 15.51 16.85
C GLY A 52 -4.49 14.66 17.43
N ILE A 53 -4.34 13.41 17.00
CA ILE A 53 -3.19 12.57 17.38
C ILE A 53 -1.96 13.06 16.61
N ALA A 54 -0.84 13.25 17.30
CA ALA A 54 0.41 13.69 16.70
C ALA A 54 0.88 12.70 15.62
N VAL A 55 1.37 13.22 14.49
CA VAL A 55 1.83 12.40 13.37
C VAL A 55 2.99 11.48 13.77
N GLU A 56 3.82 11.93 14.71
CA GLU A 56 4.94 11.18 15.28
C GLU A 56 4.47 9.91 16.01
N ASP A 57 3.34 9.98 16.72
CA ASP A 57 2.77 8.82 17.41
C ASP A 57 2.28 7.77 16.40
N ILE A 58 1.61 8.22 15.33
CA ILE A 58 1.14 7.35 14.26
C ILE A 58 2.33 6.71 13.53
N ILE A 59 3.38 7.49 13.23
CA ILE A 59 4.63 6.98 12.67
C ILE A 59 5.22 5.92 13.59
N GLY A 60 5.26 6.17 14.91
CA GLY A 60 5.75 5.23 15.91
C GLY A 60 5.00 3.90 15.94
N GLN A 61 3.68 3.92 15.73
CA GLN A 61 2.86 2.71 15.66
C GLN A 61 3.07 1.92 14.36
N LEU A 62 3.23 2.60 13.22
CA LEU A 62 3.28 1.96 11.91
C LEU A 62 4.69 1.56 11.46
N LYS A 63 5.71 2.35 11.83
CA LYS A 63 7.09 2.16 11.39
C LYS A 63 7.67 0.89 11.97
N GLY A 64 8.28 0.07 11.13
CA GLY A 64 8.89 -1.19 11.54
C GLY A 64 7.94 -2.39 11.59
N ILE A 65 6.62 -2.23 11.40
CA ILE A 65 5.72 -3.37 11.23
C ILE A 65 6.23 -4.24 10.07
N ARG A 66 6.43 -5.53 10.33
CA ARG A 66 7.04 -6.46 9.36
C ARG A 66 6.00 -7.34 8.71
N GLY A 67 6.06 -7.42 7.39
CA GLY A 67 5.39 -8.45 6.60
C GLY A 67 6.35 -9.59 6.24
N PRO A 68 5.84 -10.65 5.59
CA PRO A 68 6.65 -11.79 5.18
C PRO A 68 7.63 -11.45 4.03
N MET A 69 7.42 -10.32 3.35
CA MET A 69 8.22 -9.92 2.20
C MET A 69 8.80 -8.50 2.36
N PRO A 70 9.90 -8.33 3.12
CA PRO A 70 10.67 -7.11 3.08
C PRO A 70 11.24 -6.85 1.69
N SER A 71 11.38 -5.58 1.33
CA SER A 71 11.89 -5.13 0.02
C SER A 71 12.77 -3.89 0.16
N PHE A 72 13.39 -3.46 -0.92
CA PHE A 72 14.11 -2.20 -1.00
C PHE A 72 13.35 -1.22 -1.89
N GLY A 73 13.09 -0.03 -1.35
CA GLY A 73 12.45 1.06 -2.06
C GLY A 73 13.41 1.82 -2.99
N THR A 74 12.86 2.84 -3.64
CA THR A 74 13.63 3.83 -4.42
C THR A 74 14.65 4.48 -3.47
N ASN A 75 15.94 4.41 -3.78
CA ASN A 75 17.08 4.87 -2.93
C ASN A 75 17.55 3.88 -1.85
N GLY A 76 17.24 2.59 -1.98
CA GLY A 76 17.81 1.56 -1.09
C GLY A 76 17.24 1.58 0.34
N THR A 77 16.19 2.38 0.59
CA THR A 77 15.49 2.34 1.87
C THR A 77 14.86 0.95 2.05
N LYS A 78 15.16 0.25 3.14
CA LYS A 78 14.50 -1.00 3.49
C LYS A 78 13.02 -0.73 3.78
N ILE A 79 12.11 -1.48 3.20
CA ILE A 79 10.66 -1.41 3.41
C ILE A 79 10.19 -2.78 3.93
N PHE A 80 9.65 -2.81 5.14
CA PHE A 80 9.28 -4.06 5.81
C PHE A 80 7.85 -4.51 5.50
N SER A 81 6.96 -3.57 5.19
CA SER A 81 5.54 -3.82 4.88
C SER A 81 4.88 -2.55 4.32
N LEU A 82 3.59 -2.64 3.96
CA LEU A 82 2.77 -1.48 3.57
C LEU A 82 2.61 -0.43 4.69
N PRO A 83 2.28 -0.76 5.95
CA PRO A 83 2.21 0.24 7.02
C PRO A 83 3.58 0.88 7.30
N ASP A 84 4.67 0.10 7.31
CA ASP A 84 6.03 0.66 7.48
C ASP A 84 6.41 1.61 6.33
N ALA A 85 5.97 1.28 5.12
CA ALA A 85 6.10 2.14 3.95
C ALA A 85 5.35 3.49 4.14
N ILE A 86 4.08 3.44 4.55
CA ILE A 86 3.27 4.65 4.81
C ILE A 86 3.92 5.51 5.90
N ALA A 87 4.37 4.89 6.99
CA ALA A 87 5.05 5.58 8.08
C ALA A 87 6.31 6.34 7.61
N LYS A 88 7.10 5.73 6.73
CA LYS A 88 8.30 6.36 6.15
C LYS A 88 7.97 7.48 5.19
N VAL A 89 6.80 7.48 4.56
CA VAL A 89 6.36 8.62 3.75
C VAL A 89 5.92 9.76 4.65
N LEU A 90 5.09 9.48 5.66
CA LEU A 90 4.67 10.46 6.67
C LEU A 90 5.89 11.12 7.33
N GLU A 91 6.86 10.32 7.79
CA GLU A 91 8.08 10.84 8.43
C GLU A 91 8.88 11.78 7.53
N ARG A 92 9.03 11.46 6.24
CA ARG A 92 9.74 12.34 5.29
C ARG A 92 8.96 13.61 5.02
N HIS A 93 7.64 13.50 4.90
CA HIS A 93 6.77 14.64 4.66
C HIS A 93 6.77 15.61 5.85
N SER A 94 6.67 15.11 7.09
CA SER A 94 6.80 15.91 8.32
C SER A 94 8.17 16.61 8.46
N LYS A 95 9.22 16.08 7.83
CA LYS A 95 10.56 16.70 7.80
C LYS A 95 10.77 17.67 6.63
N GLY A 96 9.77 17.84 5.75
CA GLY A 96 9.89 18.68 4.56
C GLY A 96 10.84 18.13 3.49
N GLU A 97 11.16 16.83 3.52
CA GLU A 97 12.13 16.20 2.60
C GLU A 97 11.52 15.80 1.24
N GLN A 98 10.33 16.29 0.90
CA GLN A 98 9.71 16.00 -0.39
C GLN A 98 10.40 16.82 -1.50
N ALA A 99 10.82 16.14 -2.56
CA ALA A 99 11.20 16.80 -3.79
C ALA A 99 9.97 17.55 -4.33
N GLN A 100 10.00 18.87 -4.26
CA GLN A 100 8.97 19.72 -4.84
C GLN A 100 8.93 19.46 -6.34
N LEU A 101 7.88 18.80 -6.82
CA LEU A 101 7.62 18.73 -8.25
C LEU A 101 7.15 20.11 -8.69
N GLU A 102 8.01 20.85 -9.38
CA GLU A 102 7.59 22.04 -10.12
C GLU A 102 6.61 21.61 -11.21
N LEU A 103 5.32 21.76 -10.92
CA LEU A 103 4.25 21.44 -11.86
C LEU A 103 4.05 22.65 -12.79
N HIS A 104 4.64 22.62 -13.99
CA HIS A 104 4.22 23.50 -15.07
C HIS A 104 2.80 23.11 -15.50
N THR A 105 1.81 23.92 -15.12
CA THR A 105 0.40 23.63 -15.39
C THR A 105 0.08 23.91 -16.87
N THR A 106 -0.02 22.86 -17.69
CA THR A 106 -0.85 22.90 -18.89
C THR A 106 -2.12 22.11 -18.58
N SER A 107 -3.22 22.84 -18.35
CA SER A 107 -4.54 22.26 -18.14
C SER A 107 -4.91 21.35 -19.31
N SER A 108 -5.11 20.07 -19.01
CA SER A 108 -5.86 19.18 -19.89
C SER A 108 -6.88 18.43 -19.03
N ALA A 109 -8.14 18.74 -19.27
CA ALA A 109 -9.28 18.10 -18.65
C ALA A 109 -9.42 16.68 -19.23
N HIS A 110 -9.46 15.65 -18.37
CA HIS A 110 -9.92 14.34 -18.79
C HIS A 110 -10.79 13.64 -17.76
N ALA A 111 -11.80 12.99 -18.30
CA ALA A 111 -13.07 12.62 -17.71
C ALA A 111 -12.99 11.41 -16.78
N SER A 112 -13.91 11.38 -15.83
CA SER A 112 -14.25 10.25 -14.96
C SER A 112 -14.86 9.09 -15.75
N GLU A 113 -14.34 7.87 -15.55
CA GLU A 113 -15.01 6.63 -15.95
C GLU A 113 -15.51 5.84 -14.73
N PRO A 114 -16.59 5.04 -14.88
CA PRO A 114 -17.34 4.47 -13.75
C PRO A 114 -16.71 3.19 -13.21
N ALA A 115 -16.95 2.93 -11.92
CA ALA A 115 -16.55 1.71 -11.22
C ALA A 115 -17.51 0.54 -11.52
N ASP A 116 -16.96 -0.62 -11.85
CA ASP A 116 -17.71 -1.88 -12.02
C ASP A 116 -18.01 -2.59 -10.68
N PRO A 117 -19.10 -3.39 -10.61
CA PRO A 117 -19.58 -3.97 -9.37
C PRO A 117 -18.82 -5.24 -8.92
N VAL A 118 -18.88 -5.43 -7.61
CA VAL A 118 -18.22 -6.42 -6.76
C VAL A 118 -18.73 -7.85 -7.03
N MET A 119 -17.84 -8.85 -7.10
CA MET A 119 -18.21 -10.27 -7.13
C MET A 119 -18.04 -10.98 -5.78
N ASN A 120 -19.01 -11.84 -5.47
CA ASN A 120 -19.12 -12.69 -4.27
C ASN A 120 -17.99 -13.72 -4.15
N ILE A 121 -17.47 -13.90 -2.94
CA ILE A 121 -16.51 -14.97 -2.59
C ILE A 121 -17.26 -16.09 -1.86
N VAL A 122 -17.31 -17.26 -2.49
CA VAL A 122 -17.69 -18.53 -1.84
C VAL A 122 -16.47 -19.03 -1.07
N SER A 123 -16.59 -19.16 0.25
CA SER A 123 -15.53 -19.68 1.12
C SER A 123 -15.68 -21.19 1.26
N THR A 124 -14.78 -21.95 0.62
CA THR A 124 -14.49 -23.33 1.01
C THR A 124 -13.18 -23.35 1.78
N ALA A 125 -13.27 -23.72 3.05
CA ALA A 125 -12.15 -23.77 3.97
C ALA A 125 -11.21 -24.94 3.63
N SER A 126 -10.02 -24.59 3.15
CA SER A 126 -8.79 -25.40 3.23
C SER A 126 -7.66 -24.45 3.61
N ALA A 127 -6.66 -24.93 4.37
CA ALA A 127 -5.54 -24.14 4.89
C ALA A 127 -5.10 -23.04 3.89
N SER A 128 -5.27 -21.79 4.30
CA SER A 128 -5.22 -20.66 3.39
C SER A 128 -3.81 -20.11 3.34
N MET A 129 -3.37 -19.60 2.19
CA MET A 129 -2.09 -18.87 2.10
C MET A 129 -1.98 -17.71 3.12
N ALA A 130 -3.12 -17.21 3.62
CA ALA A 130 -3.20 -16.23 4.68
C ALA A 130 -2.63 -16.71 6.03
N ASP A 131 -2.62 -18.02 6.31
CA ASP A 131 -2.12 -18.59 7.58
C ASP A 131 -0.60 -18.42 7.71
N TYR A 132 0.10 -18.32 6.59
CA TYR A 132 1.53 -18.01 6.52
C TYR A 132 1.80 -16.50 6.36
N GLY A 133 0.76 -15.67 6.45
CA GLY A 133 0.84 -14.22 6.27
C GLY A 133 1.03 -13.78 4.82
N TYR A 134 1.01 -14.70 3.85
CA TYR A 134 1.09 -14.37 2.43
C TYR A 134 -0.24 -13.85 1.90
N ALA A 135 -0.15 -13.02 0.87
CA ALA A 135 -1.37 -12.59 0.19
C ALA A 135 -1.80 -13.62 -0.84
N PRO A 136 -3.11 -13.82 -0.99
CA PRO A 136 -3.66 -14.71 -2.00
C PRO A 136 -3.48 -14.16 -3.43
N ASP A 137 -3.22 -12.86 -3.59
CA ASP A 137 -3.18 -12.21 -4.90
C ASP A 137 -1.76 -12.08 -5.45
N CYS A 138 -1.59 -12.36 -6.74
CA CYS A 138 -0.33 -12.29 -7.46
C CYS A 138 0.14 -10.84 -7.60
N PRO A 139 1.38 -10.51 -7.19
CA PRO A 139 1.89 -9.13 -7.27
C PRO A 139 2.18 -8.67 -8.70
N SER A 140 2.19 -9.58 -9.68
CA SER A 140 2.47 -9.26 -11.08
C SER A 140 1.21 -8.96 -11.90
N CYS A 141 0.10 -9.65 -11.63
CA CYS A 141 -1.11 -9.56 -12.44
C CYS A 141 -2.43 -9.53 -11.65
N GLY A 142 -2.40 -9.70 -10.32
CA GLY A 142 -3.59 -9.74 -9.48
C GLY A 142 -4.39 -11.05 -9.51
N GLY A 143 -3.95 -12.06 -10.27
CA GLY A 143 -4.57 -13.39 -10.25
C GLY A 143 -4.34 -14.14 -8.94
N VAL A 144 -5.15 -15.15 -8.64
CA VAL A 144 -5.01 -15.95 -7.41
C VAL A 144 -3.73 -16.80 -7.47
N LEU A 145 -2.99 -16.82 -6.35
CA LEU A 145 -1.80 -17.62 -6.15
C LEU A 145 -2.16 -18.97 -5.50
N GLU A 146 -1.48 -20.01 -5.95
CA GLU A 146 -1.56 -21.37 -5.43
C GLU A 146 -0.23 -21.76 -4.77
N MET A 147 -0.27 -22.55 -3.71
CA MET A 147 0.93 -23.19 -3.17
C MET A 147 1.18 -24.53 -3.89
N GLY A 148 2.39 -24.72 -4.40
CA GLY A 148 2.84 -25.99 -4.98
C GLY A 148 4.35 -26.17 -4.81
N GLU A 149 4.77 -27.34 -4.33
CA GLU A 149 6.19 -27.69 -4.15
C GLU A 149 6.99 -26.70 -3.28
N GLY A 150 6.32 -26.02 -2.34
CA GLY A 150 6.93 -24.98 -1.49
C GLY A 150 7.04 -23.59 -2.14
N CYS A 151 6.51 -23.43 -3.34
CA CYS A 151 6.49 -22.17 -4.08
C CYS A 151 5.06 -21.61 -4.18
N GLN A 152 4.94 -20.28 -4.23
CA GLN A 152 3.74 -19.55 -4.62
C GLN A 152 3.73 -19.45 -6.14
N LEU A 153 2.66 -19.92 -6.78
CA LEU A 153 2.54 -20.04 -8.23
C LEU A 153 1.30 -19.29 -8.72
N CYS A 154 1.45 -18.45 -9.74
CA CYS A 154 0.32 -17.83 -10.45
C CYS A 154 0.11 -18.53 -11.80
N ARG A 155 -1.01 -19.25 -11.94
CA ARG A 155 -1.39 -19.90 -13.20
C ARG A 155 -1.71 -18.90 -14.31
N SER A 156 -2.09 -17.66 -13.97
CA SER A 156 -2.52 -16.64 -14.92
C SER A 156 -1.36 -15.94 -15.65
N CYS A 157 -0.21 -15.75 -14.99
CA CYS A 157 0.92 -15.02 -15.60
C CYS A 157 2.29 -15.73 -15.46
N GLY A 158 2.33 -16.93 -14.87
CA GLY A 158 3.57 -17.68 -14.68
C GLY A 158 4.47 -17.15 -13.57
N TYR A 159 3.99 -16.21 -12.72
CA TYR A 159 4.74 -15.77 -11.55
C TYR A 159 5.01 -16.97 -10.62
N SER A 160 6.24 -17.10 -10.15
CA SER A 160 6.62 -18.10 -9.15
C SER A 160 7.54 -17.49 -8.10
N LYS A 161 7.36 -17.89 -6.84
CA LYS A 161 8.27 -17.51 -5.75
C LYS A 161 8.37 -18.59 -4.68
N CYS A 162 9.59 -19.03 -4.44
CA CYS A 162 10.04 -19.86 -3.34
C CYS A 162 11.17 -19.04 -2.64
#